data_AF-A0AAD0UQZ9-F1
#
_entry.id   AF-A0AAD0UQZ9-F1
#
_cell.length_a   1.000
_cell.length_b   1.000
_cell.length_c   1.000
_cell.angle_alpha   90.00
_cell.angle_beta   90.00
_cell.angle_gamma   90.00
#
_symmetry.space_group_name_H-M   'P 1'
#
loop_
_entity.id
_entity.type
_entity.pdbx_description
1 polymer ?
#
loop_
_entity_poly.entity_id
_entity_poly.type
_entity_poly.pdbx_seq_one_letter_code
_entity_poly.pdbx_strand_id
1 'polypeptide(L)'
;MTELNEVLQKYPSSLFTREEDSQIGKKWKADLELLNEARNVLESSKGATDFRTQSGAILDLIGKNLKQPRDGMDDFRYRVFLSIARQKRKSKGDIHSMNEIGSQILAGTGTLYEIKELCYGGEPMLLDAMLTLNGEYPLSGSTKRPATIEVIFSGSVDSVVVAPEFNKAMAQIRAGGVKAIIRYRFEMSTLGGRLYGISLRTPSLDGSWSLNGFTLLSGENVRIRPYEIAFGTGGLTNGIPRVPQIGDVGLQQEVYRKLVDIRYDAEGNRFFQATLKQGEAIGYNINEVGLFDEDGNLLFLKTFPSKAKDYLIVYDFIIKEEFQ
;
A
#
# COMPACT_ATOMS: atom_id res chain seq x y z
N MET A 1 -55.51 30.29 -0.06
CA MET A 1 -55.14 28.85 -0.09
C MET A 1 -56.44 28.09 -0.21
N THR A 2 -56.77 27.61 -1.41
CA THR A 2 -57.92 26.73 -1.62
C THR A 2 -57.68 25.46 -0.81
N GLU A 3 -58.61 25.11 0.07
CA GLU A 3 -58.48 23.90 0.87
C GLU A 3 -58.50 22.67 -0.04
N LEU A 4 -57.64 21.68 0.28
CA LEU A 4 -57.52 20.43 -0.48
C LEU A 4 -58.88 19.77 -0.76
N ASN A 5 -59.85 19.95 0.16
CA ASN A 5 -61.21 19.46 0.04
C ASN A 5 -62.01 20.07 -1.14
N GLU A 6 -61.81 21.37 -1.46
CA GLU A 6 -62.49 22.01 -2.61
C GLU A 6 -61.95 21.52 -3.95
N VAL A 7 -60.67 21.14 -4.00
CA VAL A 7 -60.05 20.56 -5.20
C VAL A 7 -60.52 19.11 -5.39
N LEU A 8 -60.63 18.35 -4.31
CA LEU A 8 -61.09 16.96 -4.33
C LEU A 8 -62.57 16.83 -4.74
N GLN A 9 -63.43 17.80 -4.40
CA GLN A 9 -64.83 17.81 -4.84
C GLN A 9 -65.02 18.03 -6.36
N LYS A 10 -64.02 18.57 -7.07
CA LYS A 10 -64.07 18.73 -8.54
C LYS A 10 -63.79 17.44 -9.30
N TYR A 11 -63.24 16.43 -8.63
CA TYR A 11 -63.01 15.13 -9.23
C TYR A 11 -64.22 14.22 -8.97
N PRO A 12 -64.78 13.55 -9.99
CA PRO A 12 -65.88 12.62 -9.79
C PRO A 12 -65.48 11.53 -8.78
N SER A 13 -66.35 11.26 -7.81
CA SER A 13 -66.14 10.28 -6.74
C SER A 13 -65.83 8.86 -7.24
N SER A 14 -66.14 8.59 -8.52
CA SER A 14 -65.79 7.37 -9.24
C SER A 14 -64.28 7.15 -9.37
N LEU A 15 -63.47 8.20 -9.47
CA LEU A 15 -62.00 8.08 -9.56
C LEU A 15 -61.35 7.53 -8.29
N PHE A 16 -62.03 7.65 -7.15
CA PHE A 16 -61.57 7.20 -5.84
C PHE A 16 -62.21 5.88 -5.39
N THR A 17 -63.08 5.27 -6.22
CA THR A 17 -63.67 3.96 -5.92
C THR A 17 -62.57 2.89 -6.05
N ARG A 18 -62.22 2.26 -4.91
CA ARG A 18 -61.13 1.26 -4.80
C ARG A 18 -61.63 -0.19 -4.84
N GLU A 19 -62.91 -0.42 -5.12
CA GLU A 19 -63.47 -1.77 -5.21
C GLU A 19 -62.83 -2.53 -6.38
N GLU A 20 -62.27 -3.71 -6.11
CA GLU A 20 -61.47 -4.49 -7.08
C GLU A 20 -62.27 -4.90 -8.33
N ASP A 21 -63.58 -5.09 -8.20
CA ASP A 21 -64.47 -5.49 -9.30
C ASP A 21 -64.95 -4.34 -10.17
N SER A 22 -64.77 -3.09 -9.71
CA SER A 22 -65.16 -1.90 -10.48
C SER A 22 -64.25 -1.70 -11.70
N GLN A 23 -64.79 -1.14 -12.79
CA GLN A 23 -63.97 -0.84 -13.98
C GLN A 23 -62.80 0.10 -13.66
N ILE A 24 -62.97 0.98 -12.67
CA ILE A 24 -61.94 1.94 -12.23
C ILE A 24 -60.90 1.23 -11.36
N GLY A 25 -61.30 0.31 -10.47
CA GLY A 25 -60.38 -0.55 -9.72
C GLY A 25 -59.51 -1.43 -10.62
N LYS A 26 -60.10 -2.02 -11.68
CA LYS A 26 -59.36 -2.78 -12.70
C LYS A 26 -58.36 -1.91 -13.46
N LYS A 27 -58.72 -0.66 -13.78
CA LYS A 27 -57.81 0.31 -14.41
C LYS A 27 -56.67 0.72 -13.47
N TRP A 28 -56.97 1.02 -12.21
CA TRP A 28 -55.94 1.30 -11.20
C TRP A 28 -54.99 0.12 -10.98
N LYS A 29 -55.47 -1.12 -11.05
CA LYS A 29 -54.61 -2.32 -10.95
C LYS A 29 -53.63 -2.41 -12.12
N ALA A 30 -54.09 -2.17 -13.35
CA ALA A 30 -53.24 -2.13 -14.53
C ALA A 30 -52.23 -0.96 -14.47
N ASP A 31 -52.69 0.23 -14.08
CA ASP A 31 -51.83 1.41 -13.92
C ASP A 31 -50.79 1.20 -12.79
N LEU A 32 -51.14 0.50 -11.71
CA LEU A 32 -50.23 0.17 -10.61
C LEU A 32 -49.19 -0.87 -11.02
N GLU A 33 -49.53 -1.81 -11.89
CA GLU A 33 -48.56 -2.74 -12.50
C GLU A 33 -47.53 -1.98 -13.34
N LEU A 34 -47.99 -1.07 -14.21
CA LEU A 34 -47.12 -0.19 -15.01
C LEU A 34 -46.25 0.73 -14.15
N LEU A 35 -46.80 1.30 -13.07
CA LEU A 35 -46.05 2.15 -12.14
C LEU A 35 -45.00 1.35 -11.36
N ASN A 36 -45.29 0.11 -11.01
CA ASN A 36 -44.31 -0.78 -10.37
C ASN A 36 -43.20 -1.18 -11.35
N GLU A 37 -43.53 -1.43 -12.61
CA GLU A 37 -42.53 -1.67 -13.65
C GLU A 37 -41.62 -0.44 -13.83
N ALA A 38 -42.21 0.75 -13.96
CA ALA A 38 -41.45 2.01 -14.06
C ALA A 38 -40.56 2.24 -12.82
N ARG A 39 -41.06 1.93 -11.62
CA ARG A 39 -40.27 2.00 -10.38
C ARG A 39 -39.10 1.02 -10.40
N ASN A 40 -39.29 -0.22 -10.85
CA ASN A 40 -38.22 -1.22 -10.94
C ASN A 40 -37.15 -0.80 -11.94
N VAL A 41 -37.54 -0.21 -13.07
CA VAL A 41 -36.60 0.37 -14.05
C VAL A 41 -35.83 1.54 -13.45
N LEU A 42 -36.48 2.42 -12.68
CA LEU A 42 -35.81 3.54 -12.02
C LEU A 42 -34.84 3.08 -10.92
N GLU A 43 -35.22 2.09 -10.10
CA GLU A 43 -34.34 1.53 -9.07
C GLU A 43 -33.13 0.81 -9.68
N SER A 44 -33.32 0.04 -10.76
CA SER A 44 -32.20 -0.59 -11.47
C SER A 44 -31.28 0.45 -12.14
N SER A 45 -31.83 1.53 -12.70
CA SER A 45 -31.07 2.65 -13.25
C SER A 45 -30.27 3.40 -12.17
N LYS A 46 -30.84 3.58 -10.98
CA LYS A 46 -30.14 4.18 -9.83
C LYS A 46 -28.92 3.35 -9.43
N GLY A 47 -29.07 2.03 -9.39
CA GLY A 47 -27.97 1.09 -9.13
C GLY A 47 -26.86 1.14 -10.19
N ALA A 48 -27.19 1.45 -11.45
CA ALA A 48 -26.23 1.55 -12.55
C ALA A 48 -25.18 2.66 -12.37
N THR A 49 -25.44 3.64 -11.49
CA THR A 49 -24.50 4.73 -11.20
C THR A 49 -23.51 4.41 -10.07
N ASP A 50 -23.77 3.36 -9.27
CA ASP A 50 -22.90 2.99 -8.15
C ASP A 50 -21.74 2.11 -8.61
N PHE A 51 -20.58 2.72 -8.84
CA PHE A 51 -19.39 2.00 -9.26
C PHE A 51 -18.98 0.87 -8.29
N ARG A 52 -19.40 0.88 -7.02
CA ARG A 52 -19.02 -0.16 -6.04
C ARG A 52 -19.63 -1.52 -6.38
N THR A 53 -20.80 -1.52 -7.01
CA THR A 53 -21.56 -2.74 -7.34
C THR A 53 -21.46 -3.12 -8.81
N GLN A 54 -21.19 -2.14 -9.69
CA GLN A 54 -21.11 -2.34 -11.14
C GLN A 54 -19.83 -3.02 -11.62
N SER A 55 -19.90 -3.76 -12.72
CA SER A 55 -18.80 -4.51 -13.34
C SER A 55 -18.73 -4.28 -14.86
N GLY A 56 -17.59 -4.60 -15.46
CA GLY A 56 -17.41 -4.59 -16.92
C GLY A 56 -17.68 -3.24 -17.60
N ALA A 57 -18.48 -3.24 -18.67
CA ALA A 57 -18.67 -2.08 -19.54
C ALA A 57 -19.37 -0.89 -18.87
N ILE A 58 -20.25 -1.12 -17.89
CA ILE A 58 -20.91 -0.03 -17.13
C ILE A 58 -19.87 0.72 -16.30
N LEU A 59 -18.93 -0.03 -15.69
CA LEU A 59 -17.83 0.55 -14.94
C LEU A 59 -16.93 1.41 -15.83
N ASP A 60 -16.72 0.98 -17.09
CA ASP A 60 -15.97 1.75 -18.09
C ASP A 60 -16.67 3.06 -18.49
N LEU A 61 -18.00 3.05 -18.60
CA LEU A 61 -18.79 4.27 -18.85
C LEU A 61 -18.71 5.24 -17.67
N ILE A 62 -18.79 4.74 -16.44
CA ILE A 62 -18.58 5.57 -15.24
C ILE A 62 -17.17 6.17 -15.25
N GLY A 63 -16.15 5.38 -15.61
CA GLY A 63 -14.78 5.87 -15.73
C GLY A 63 -14.60 6.94 -16.80
N LYS A 64 -15.24 6.80 -17.97
CA LYS A 64 -15.28 7.86 -18.99
C LYS A 64 -15.83 9.17 -18.42
N ASN A 65 -16.91 9.12 -17.64
CA ASN A 65 -17.46 10.32 -16.97
C ASN A 65 -16.51 10.91 -15.93
N LEU A 66 -15.76 10.05 -15.24
CA LEU A 66 -14.73 10.45 -14.29
C LEU A 66 -13.39 10.85 -14.95
N LYS A 67 -13.26 10.72 -16.28
CA LYS A 67 -12.00 10.89 -17.03
C LYS A 67 -10.89 9.95 -16.53
N GLN A 68 -11.28 8.77 -16.09
CA GLN A 68 -10.39 7.73 -15.60
C GLN A 68 -10.53 6.51 -16.55
N PRO A 69 -9.59 6.30 -17.49
CA PRO A 69 -9.60 5.11 -18.33
C PRO A 69 -9.22 3.87 -17.51
N ARG A 70 -9.58 2.69 -18.04
CA ARG A 70 -9.37 1.40 -17.37
C ARG A 70 -7.94 0.89 -17.46
N ASP A 71 -7.19 1.26 -18.50
CA ASP A 71 -5.76 0.92 -18.67
C ASP A 71 -5.40 -0.56 -18.37
N GLY A 72 -6.28 -1.50 -18.71
CA GLY A 72 -6.08 -2.93 -18.49
C GLY A 72 -6.29 -3.43 -17.05
N MET A 73 -6.79 -2.58 -16.15
CA MET A 73 -7.08 -2.95 -14.76
C MET A 73 -8.25 -3.95 -14.65
N ASP A 74 -8.16 -4.84 -13.68
CA ASP A 74 -9.28 -5.69 -13.27
C ASP A 74 -10.41 -4.84 -12.64
N ASP A 75 -11.63 -5.40 -12.58
CA ASP A 75 -12.79 -4.68 -12.06
C ASP A 75 -12.60 -4.22 -10.61
N PHE A 76 -11.94 -5.02 -9.77
CA PHE A 76 -11.74 -4.70 -8.36
C PHE A 76 -10.83 -3.48 -8.18
N ARG A 77 -9.65 -3.51 -8.80
CA ARG A 77 -8.69 -2.39 -8.86
C ARG A 77 -9.34 -1.18 -9.49
N TYR A 78 -10.06 -1.35 -10.59
CA TYR A 78 -10.68 -0.24 -11.28
C TYR A 78 -11.75 0.47 -10.43
N ARG A 79 -12.55 -0.28 -9.66
CA ARG A 79 -13.49 0.32 -8.67
C ARG A 79 -12.77 1.18 -7.64
N VAL A 80 -11.62 0.73 -7.15
CA VAL A 80 -10.77 1.51 -6.25
C VAL A 80 -10.29 2.78 -6.95
N PHE A 81 -9.84 2.71 -8.21
CA PHE A 81 -9.45 3.91 -8.97
C PHE A 81 -10.60 4.89 -9.19
N LEU A 82 -11.82 4.41 -9.41
CA LEU A 82 -12.99 5.27 -9.56
C LEU A 82 -13.37 5.94 -8.23
N SER A 83 -13.21 5.27 -7.08
CA SER A 83 -13.40 5.93 -5.77
C SER A 83 -12.40 7.05 -5.57
N ILE A 84 -11.13 6.81 -5.93
CA ILE A 84 -10.06 7.81 -5.88
C ILE A 84 -10.36 8.98 -6.80
N ALA A 85 -10.73 8.72 -8.06
CA ALA A 85 -11.03 9.78 -9.04
C ALA A 85 -12.22 10.65 -8.60
N ARG A 86 -13.25 10.03 -8.02
CA ARG A 86 -14.39 10.75 -7.43
C ARG A 86 -13.94 11.61 -6.24
N GLN A 87 -13.13 11.06 -5.34
CA GLN A 87 -12.63 11.78 -4.17
C GLN A 87 -11.67 12.90 -4.56
N LYS A 88 -10.84 12.70 -5.59
CA LYS A 88 -9.98 13.73 -6.19
C LYS A 88 -10.77 14.95 -6.67
N ARG A 89 -11.95 14.75 -7.25
CA ARG A 89 -12.82 15.87 -7.68
C ARG A 89 -13.44 16.63 -6.50
N LYS A 90 -13.60 15.99 -5.35
CA LYS A 90 -14.06 16.63 -4.11
C LYS A 90 -12.92 17.26 -3.31
N SER A 91 -11.74 16.66 -3.38
CA SER A 91 -10.53 17.02 -2.64
C SER A 91 -9.96 18.35 -3.12
N LYS A 92 -9.51 19.17 -2.16
CA LYS A 92 -8.72 20.37 -2.45
C LYS A 92 -7.20 20.11 -2.37
N GLY A 93 -6.80 18.85 -2.21
CA GLY A 93 -5.41 18.45 -1.99
C GLY A 93 -4.97 18.58 -0.51
N ASP A 94 -5.92 18.63 0.41
CA ASP A 94 -5.66 18.65 1.86
C ASP A 94 -5.31 17.25 2.42
N ILE A 95 -4.57 17.24 3.53
CA ILE A 95 -4.09 16.01 4.19
C ILE A 95 -5.25 15.09 4.59
N HIS A 96 -6.38 15.65 5.03
CA HIS A 96 -7.55 14.85 5.42
C HIS A 96 -8.11 14.07 4.24
N SER A 97 -8.31 14.73 3.10
CA SER A 97 -8.75 14.08 1.86
C SER A 97 -7.77 13.00 1.39
N MET A 98 -6.46 13.26 1.53
CA MET A 98 -5.44 12.25 1.22
C MET A 98 -5.48 11.06 2.17
N ASN A 99 -5.76 11.29 3.46
CA ASN A 99 -5.86 10.23 4.45
C ASN A 99 -7.07 9.33 4.24
N GLU A 100 -8.21 9.92 3.86
CA GLU A 100 -9.41 9.18 3.51
C GLU A 100 -9.18 8.31 2.27
N ILE A 101 -8.48 8.84 1.26
CA ILE A 101 -8.12 8.09 0.04
C ILE A 101 -7.17 6.94 0.38
N GLY A 102 -6.11 7.19 1.17
CA GLY A 102 -5.16 6.16 1.59
C GLY A 102 -5.83 5.04 2.38
N SER A 103 -6.66 5.41 3.36
CA SER A 103 -7.41 4.47 4.19
C SER A 103 -8.36 3.58 3.38
N GLN A 104 -9.07 4.14 2.39
CA GLN A 104 -10.02 3.37 1.58
C GLN A 104 -9.34 2.30 0.69
N ILE A 105 -8.12 2.57 0.24
CA ILE A 105 -7.39 1.68 -0.68
C ILE A 105 -6.73 0.55 0.09
N LEU A 106 -6.22 0.85 1.29
CA LEU A 106 -5.51 -0.10 2.13
C LEU A 106 -6.40 -0.82 3.13
N ALA A 107 -7.67 -0.43 3.24
CA ALA A 107 -8.65 -1.09 4.10
C ALA A 107 -8.62 -2.61 3.90
N GLY A 108 -8.31 -3.35 4.96
CA GLY A 108 -8.25 -4.82 4.95
C GLY A 108 -6.91 -5.44 4.54
N THR A 109 -5.88 -4.67 4.17
CA THR A 109 -4.56 -5.19 3.76
C THR A 109 -3.55 -5.33 4.90
N GLY A 110 -3.90 -4.90 6.12
CA GLY A 110 -2.97 -4.86 7.27
C GLY A 110 -1.83 -3.85 7.12
N THR A 111 -1.90 -2.98 6.11
CA THR A 111 -0.93 -1.90 5.88
C THR A 111 -1.37 -0.66 6.65
N LEU A 112 -0.51 -0.16 7.52
CA LEU A 112 -0.67 1.12 8.20
C LEU A 112 -0.33 2.25 7.24
N TYR A 113 -1.10 3.32 7.34
CA TYR A 113 -1.01 4.49 6.49
C TYR A 113 -0.79 5.73 7.33
N GLU A 114 0.30 6.44 7.05
CA GLU A 114 0.65 7.67 7.75
C GLU A 114 1.04 8.76 6.73
N ILE A 115 0.53 9.98 6.91
CA ILE A 115 0.98 11.15 6.16
C ILE A 115 1.76 12.04 7.13
N LYS A 116 3.02 12.30 6.80
CA LYS A 116 3.86 13.27 7.48
C LYS A 116 4.02 14.50 6.61
N GLU A 117 3.83 15.67 7.20
CA GLU A 117 4.24 16.90 6.56
C GLU A 117 5.73 17.12 6.85
N LEU A 118 6.54 17.22 5.80
CA LEU A 118 7.97 17.58 5.87
C LEU A 118 8.17 19.10 5.73
N CYS A 119 7.13 19.89 6.01
CA CYS A 119 7.21 21.34 6.15
C CYS A 119 7.84 21.66 7.49
N TYR A 120 9.16 21.80 7.50
CA TYR A 120 9.83 22.44 8.62
C TYR A 120 10.61 23.63 8.08
N GLY A 121 10.13 24.83 8.45
CA GLY A 121 11.05 25.93 8.73
C GLY A 121 11.93 25.46 9.87
N GLY A 122 13.04 24.83 9.51
CA GLY A 122 14.04 24.30 10.42
C GLY A 122 15.40 24.91 10.09
N GLU A 123 16.35 24.66 11.00
CA GLU A 123 17.73 25.11 10.84
C GLU A 123 18.27 24.80 9.43
N PRO A 124 19.00 25.73 8.81
CA PRO A 124 19.57 25.54 7.49
C PRO A 124 20.43 24.27 7.48
N MET A 125 20.17 23.39 6.51
CA MET A 125 21.00 22.21 6.30
C MET A 125 22.32 22.66 5.68
N LEU A 126 23.41 22.45 6.39
CA LEU A 126 24.76 22.73 5.91
C LEU A 126 25.27 21.51 5.12
N LEU A 127 26.11 21.76 4.11
CA LEU A 127 26.88 20.71 3.43
C LEU A 127 28.07 20.33 4.32
N ASP A 128 27.79 19.62 5.40
CA ASP A 128 28.76 19.16 6.41
C ASP A 128 29.28 17.73 6.16
N ALA A 129 29.11 17.23 4.93
CA ALA A 129 29.36 15.85 4.50
C ALA A 129 28.42 14.78 5.08
N MET A 130 27.45 15.13 5.94
CA MET A 130 26.36 14.23 6.35
C MET A 130 25.17 14.28 5.37
N LEU A 131 25.06 15.36 4.59
CA LEU A 131 24.01 15.54 3.59
C LEU A 131 24.39 14.92 2.24
N THR A 132 23.53 14.07 1.69
CA THR A 132 23.71 13.51 0.34
C THR A 132 22.79 14.18 -0.68
N LEU A 133 23.35 14.64 -1.80
CA LEU A 133 22.62 15.32 -2.90
C LEU A 133 21.99 14.31 -3.87
N ASN A 134 21.17 13.39 -3.36
CA ASN A 134 20.63 12.25 -4.11
C ASN A 134 19.11 12.32 -4.32
N GLY A 135 18.49 13.45 -4.00
CA GLY A 135 17.05 13.68 -4.18
C GLY A 135 16.17 13.34 -2.96
N GLU A 136 16.74 12.81 -1.87
CA GLU A 136 16.02 12.56 -0.60
C GLU A 136 15.42 13.84 -0.02
N TYR A 137 16.17 14.92 -0.06
CA TYR A 137 15.71 16.25 0.36
C TYR A 137 15.64 17.17 -0.85
N PRO A 138 14.50 17.83 -1.12
CA PRO A 138 14.46 18.86 -2.15
C PRO A 138 15.37 20.03 -1.73
N LEU A 139 16.43 20.27 -2.51
CA LEU A 139 17.30 21.43 -2.31
C LEU A 139 16.49 22.70 -2.58
N SER A 140 16.50 23.60 -1.62
CA SER A 140 15.80 24.87 -1.67
C SER A 140 16.75 25.95 -1.18
N GLY A 141 17.00 26.96 -2.01
CA GLY A 141 17.73 28.17 -1.58
C GLY A 141 16.93 29.05 -0.60
N SER A 142 15.71 28.65 -0.26
CA SER A 142 14.84 29.29 0.74
C SER A 142 14.83 28.46 2.03
N THR A 143 14.85 29.14 3.18
CA THR A 143 14.63 28.54 4.52
C THR A 143 13.26 27.90 4.65
N LYS A 144 12.29 28.35 3.83
CA LYS A 144 11.02 27.67 3.60
C LYS A 144 11.23 26.64 2.50
N ARG A 145 11.41 25.38 2.89
CA ARG A 145 11.44 24.23 1.98
C ARG A 145 10.13 24.17 1.19
N PRO A 146 10.13 23.72 -0.09
CA PRO A 146 8.91 23.48 -0.82
C PRO A 146 8.02 22.55 0.00
N ALA A 147 6.73 22.88 0.11
CA ALA A 147 5.80 22.08 0.88
C ALA A 147 5.91 20.62 0.43
N THR A 148 6.35 19.75 1.32
CA THR A 148 6.63 18.35 0.99
C THR A 148 5.85 17.49 1.94
N ILE A 149 5.12 16.53 1.41
CA ILE A 149 4.42 15.52 2.18
C ILE A 149 5.10 14.18 1.94
N GLU A 150 5.26 13.42 3.01
CA GLU A 150 5.73 12.04 2.97
C GLU A 150 4.55 11.14 3.33
N VAL A 151 4.26 10.20 2.45
CA VAL A 151 3.22 9.19 2.63
C VAL A 151 3.91 7.87 2.93
N ILE A 152 3.69 7.34 4.11
CA ILE A 152 4.35 6.13 4.62
C ILE A 152 3.33 5.00 4.69
N PHE A 153 3.67 3.89 4.03
CA PHE A 153 2.97 2.62 4.08
C PHE A 153 3.81 1.68 4.93
N SER A 154 3.34 1.25 6.10
CA SER A 154 4.10 0.33 6.94
C SER A 154 3.34 -0.97 7.21
N GLY A 155 4.08 -2.08 7.30
CA GLY A 155 3.51 -3.36 7.68
C GLY A 155 4.44 -4.52 7.33
N SER A 156 3.96 -5.75 7.53
CA SER A 156 4.73 -6.96 7.22
C SER A 156 5.09 -7.04 5.73
N VAL A 157 6.33 -7.40 5.43
CA VAL A 157 6.79 -7.61 4.05
C VAL A 157 5.93 -8.64 3.29
N ASP A 158 5.34 -9.59 4.00
CA ASP A 158 4.54 -10.66 3.39
C ASP A 158 3.13 -10.18 3.00
N SER A 159 2.54 -9.24 3.75
CA SER A 159 1.17 -8.76 3.53
C SER A 159 1.08 -7.42 2.79
N VAL A 160 2.07 -6.53 2.93
CA VAL A 160 2.02 -5.19 2.35
C VAL A 160 2.05 -5.28 0.83
N VAL A 161 0.98 -4.82 0.18
CA VAL A 161 0.87 -4.76 -1.27
C VAL A 161 1.38 -3.42 -1.76
N VAL A 162 2.35 -3.44 -2.67
CA VAL A 162 2.77 -2.24 -3.40
C VAL A 162 1.83 -2.03 -4.57
N ALA A 163 1.20 -0.85 -4.62
CA ALA A 163 0.32 -0.45 -5.71
C ALA A 163 0.96 0.73 -6.46
N PRO A 164 1.78 0.50 -7.50
CA PRO A 164 2.42 1.57 -8.28
C PRO A 164 1.43 2.61 -8.81
N GLU A 165 0.21 2.19 -9.10
CA GLU A 165 -0.86 3.03 -9.63
C GLU A 165 -1.37 4.04 -8.57
N PHE A 166 -1.32 3.67 -7.29
CA PHE A 166 -1.59 4.61 -6.20
C PHE A 166 -0.56 5.74 -6.18
N ASN A 167 0.69 5.44 -6.51
CA ASN A 167 1.76 6.44 -6.52
C ASN A 167 1.50 7.52 -7.57
N LYS A 168 1.02 7.10 -8.73
CA LYS A 168 0.54 8.01 -9.78
C LYS A 168 -0.66 8.81 -9.30
N ALA A 169 -1.60 8.19 -8.60
CA ALA A 169 -2.77 8.90 -8.06
C ALA A 169 -2.37 9.97 -7.04
N MET A 170 -1.48 9.66 -6.10
CA MET A 170 -1.02 10.64 -5.09
C MET A 170 -0.23 11.79 -5.71
N ALA A 171 0.60 11.52 -6.73
CA ALA A 171 1.25 12.57 -7.50
C ALA A 171 0.27 13.54 -8.17
N GLN A 172 -0.96 13.08 -8.48
CA GLN A 172 -2.01 13.89 -9.09
C GLN A 172 -2.98 14.56 -8.10
N ILE A 173 -3.09 14.04 -6.87
CA ILE A 173 -4.01 14.57 -5.84
C ILE A 173 -3.36 15.72 -5.05
N ARG A 174 -2.02 15.69 -4.91
CA ARG A 174 -1.28 16.74 -4.20
C ARG A 174 -1.60 18.13 -4.77
N ALA A 175 -1.65 19.13 -3.89
CA ALA A 175 -1.80 20.52 -4.31
C ALA A 175 -0.62 20.95 -5.20
N GLY A 176 -0.88 21.87 -6.14
CA GLY A 176 0.14 22.39 -7.05
C GLY A 176 1.33 22.98 -6.29
N GLY A 177 2.55 22.59 -6.65
CA GLY A 177 3.78 23.04 -5.98
C GLY A 177 4.20 22.22 -4.75
N VAL A 178 3.38 21.25 -4.31
CA VAL A 178 3.72 20.34 -3.20
C VAL A 178 4.50 19.13 -3.73
N LYS A 179 5.66 18.80 -3.15
CA LYS A 179 6.37 17.54 -3.46
C LYS A 179 5.76 16.40 -2.62
N ALA A 180 5.58 15.24 -3.21
CA ALA A 180 5.10 14.05 -2.48
C ALA A 180 6.19 12.98 -2.55
N ILE A 181 6.57 12.44 -1.41
CA ILE A 181 7.49 11.31 -1.28
C ILE A 181 6.66 10.13 -0.81
N ILE A 182 6.76 9.00 -1.49
CA ILE A 182 6.03 7.79 -1.15
C ILE A 182 7.04 6.77 -0.65
N ARG A 183 6.82 6.29 0.57
CA ARG A 183 7.70 5.37 1.28
C ARG A 183 6.94 4.12 1.68
N TYR A 184 7.43 2.96 1.25
CA TYR A 184 6.97 1.68 1.80
C TYR A 184 8.00 1.18 2.79
N ARG A 185 7.56 0.99 4.03
CA ARG A 185 8.32 0.39 5.12
C ARG A 185 7.88 -1.05 5.28
N PHE A 186 8.76 -1.96 4.90
CA PHE A 186 8.58 -3.38 5.06
C PHE A 186 9.23 -3.83 6.35
N GLU A 187 8.42 -4.32 7.27
CA GLU A 187 8.86 -4.86 8.54
C GLU A 187 8.91 -6.39 8.45
N MET A 188 9.99 -6.97 8.95
CA MET A 188 10.16 -8.42 9.03
C MET A 188 11.00 -8.79 10.25
N SER A 189 11.00 -10.08 10.58
CA SER A 189 11.78 -10.66 11.67
C SER A 189 12.72 -11.71 11.13
N THR A 190 13.87 -11.92 11.80
CA THR A 190 14.78 -13.04 11.52
C THR A 190 14.11 -14.40 11.72
N LEU A 191 13.02 -14.49 12.49
CA LEU A 191 12.17 -15.69 12.60
C LEU A 191 11.38 -16.00 11.33
N GLY A 192 11.10 -14.98 10.51
CA GLY A 192 10.30 -15.10 9.28
C GLY A 192 11.08 -15.54 8.06
N GLY A 193 12.36 -15.89 8.21
CA GLY A 193 13.25 -16.36 7.16
C GLY A 193 14.18 -17.46 7.67
N ARG A 194 15.31 -17.66 6.99
CA ARG A 194 16.30 -18.67 7.38
C ARG A 194 17.61 -18.00 7.77
N LEU A 195 18.15 -18.42 8.90
CA LEU A 195 19.49 -18.05 9.35
C LEU A 195 20.53 -19.06 8.81
N TYR A 196 21.72 -18.56 8.51
CA TYR A 196 22.83 -19.30 7.91
C TYR A 196 24.11 -19.11 8.72
N GLY A 197 25.04 -20.07 8.58
CA GLY A 197 26.34 -20.06 9.25
C GLY A 197 26.25 -20.09 10.79
N ILE A 198 27.20 -19.42 11.43
CA ILE A 198 27.32 -19.22 12.90
C ILE A 198 26.15 -18.45 13.54
N SER A 199 25.17 -18.01 12.76
CA SER A 199 23.96 -17.31 13.23
C SER A 199 22.96 -18.26 13.94
N LEU A 200 23.11 -19.57 13.75
CA LEU A 200 22.36 -20.60 14.47
C LEU A 200 23.19 -21.04 15.68
N ARG A 201 22.62 -21.02 16.90
CA ARG A 201 23.04 -21.96 17.95
C ARG A 201 21.94 -22.99 18.14
N THR A 202 22.27 -24.27 17.96
CA THR A 202 21.53 -25.37 18.58
C THR A 202 21.96 -25.46 20.05
N PRO A 203 21.07 -25.80 20.99
CA PRO A 203 21.41 -25.98 22.41
C PRO A 203 22.42 -27.10 22.68
N SER A 204 22.68 -27.98 21.71
CA SER A 204 23.57 -29.13 21.86
C SER A 204 24.99 -28.81 21.38
N LEU A 205 25.93 -28.80 22.33
CA LEU A 205 27.36 -28.99 22.10
C LEU A 205 27.61 -30.41 21.57
N ASP A 206 27.44 -30.63 20.28
CA ASP A 206 27.68 -31.93 19.62
C ASP A 206 29.10 -32.07 19.03
N GLY A 207 29.95 -31.06 19.21
CA GLY A 207 31.36 -31.12 18.81
C GLY A 207 31.60 -31.08 17.28
N SER A 208 30.56 -30.84 16.47
CA SER A 208 30.70 -30.71 15.01
C SER A 208 31.18 -29.32 14.54
N TRP A 209 31.40 -28.38 15.47
CA TRP A 209 31.64 -26.97 15.19
C TRP A 209 33.13 -26.63 15.08
N SER A 210 33.49 -25.85 14.06
CA SER A 210 34.80 -25.20 13.98
C SER A 210 34.89 -24.10 15.03
N LEU A 211 35.71 -24.30 16.07
CA LEU A 211 36.03 -23.29 17.09
C LEU A 211 36.85 -22.15 16.48
N ASN A 212 36.18 -21.12 16.01
CA ASN A 212 36.79 -19.81 15.75
C ASN A 212 36.57 -18.90 16.96
N GLY A 213 37.59 -18.09 17.32
CA GLY A 213 37.69 -17.35 18.59
C GLY A 213 36.54 -16.39 18.95
N PHE A 214 35.58 -16.19 18.03
CA PHE A 214 34.34 -15.46 18.24
C PHE A 214 33.27 -16.26 19.02
N THR A 215 33.28 -17.60 18.96
CA THR A 215 32.31 -18.47 19.65
C THR A 215 32.68 -18.73 21.11
N LEU A 216 33.96 -18.55 21.49
CA LEU A 216 34.52 -18.84 22.80
C LEU A 216 34.31 -17.74 23.85
N LEU A 217 34.15 -16.47 23.44
CA LEU A 217 34.10 -15.31 24.36
C LEU A 217 32.75 -14.57 24.35
N SER A 218 31.82 -14.99 23.50
CA SER A 218 30.43 -14.56 23.54
C SER A 218 29.68 -15.51 24.47
N GLY A 219 29.40 -15.06 25.70
CA GLY A 219 28.56 -15.75 26.68
C GLY A 219 27.11 -15.90 26.20
N GLU A 220 26.11 -15.72 27.07
CA GLU A 220 24.68 -15.87 26.76
C GLU A 220 24.12 -14.94 25.65
N ASN A 221 24.94 -14.05 25.06
CA ASN A 221 24.53 -13.08 24.05
C ASN A 221 25.27 -13.29 22.72
N VAL A 222 24.83 -14.25 21.92
CA VAL A 222 25.23 -14.36 20.50
C VAL A 222 24.39 -13.37 19.70
N ARG A 223 25.05 -12.53 18.91
CA ARG A 223 24.44 -11.45 18.14
C ARG A 223 24.84 -11.57 16.68
N ILE A 224 23.89 -11.42 15.76
CA ILE A 224 24.19 -11.36 14.33
C ILE A 224 24.94 -10.06 14.08
N ARG A 225 26.02 -10.12 13.30
CA ARG A 225 26.80 -8.94 12.88
C ARG A 225 26.68 -8.79 11.36
N PRO A 226 25.53 -8.27 10.86
CA PRO A 226 25.44 -7.96 9.45
C PRO A 226 26.34 -6.77 9.14
N TYR A 227 26.96 -6.81 7.98
CA TYR A 227 27.70 -5.70 7.36
C TYR A 227 26.92 -5.15 6.16
N GLU A 228 26.28 -6.03 5.38
CA GLU A 228 25.53 -5.66 4.19
C GLU A 228 24.13 -6.27 4.16
N ILE A 229 23.20 -5.56 3.53
CA ILE A 229 21.89 -6.05 3.10
C ILE A 229 21.89 -6.10 1.57
N ALA A 230 21.59 -7.27 1.00
CA ALA A 230 21.38 -7.44 -0.43
C ALA A 230 19.90 -7.67 -0.74
N PHE A 231 19.48 -7.23 -1.94
CA PHE A 231 18.13 -7.31 -2.47
C PHE A 231 18.17 -8.01 -3.83
N GLY A 232 17.15 -8.84 -4.10
CA GLY A 232 17.12 -9.63 -5.32
C GLY A 232 15.74 -9.94 -5.86
N THR A 233 15.73 -10.65 -6.99
CA THR A 233 14.55 -11.00 -7.78
C THR A 233 14.37 -12.50 -8.00
N GLY A 234 15.21 -13.35 -7.41
CA GLY A 234 15.15 -14.81 -7.62
C GLY A 234 14.41 -15.59 -6.51
N GLY A 235 13.75 -14.90 -5.58
CA GLY A 235 13.07 -15.49 -4.43
C GLY A 235 11.71 -16.16 -4.71
N LEU A 236 11.29 -16.26 -5.97
CA LEU A 236 10.00 -16.86 -6.35
C LEU A 236 10.16 -18.14 -7.17
N THR A 237 9.38 -19.16 -6.81
CA THR A 237 9.19 -20.37 -7.62
C THR A 237 7.72 -20.45 -8.01
N ASN A 238 7.41 -20.43 -9.32
CA ASN A 238 6.04 -20.43 -9.84
C ASN A 238 5.14 -19.33 -9.23
N GLY A 239 5.71 -18.15 -8.97
CA GLY A 239 4.99 -17.00 -8.40
C GLY A 239 4.80 -17.05 -6.88
N ILE A 240 5.27 -18.09 -6.21
CA ILE A 240 5.18 -18.27 -4.75
C ILE A 240 6.57 -18.05 -4.12
N PRO A 241 6.68 -17.35 -2.97
CA PRO A 241 7.93 -17.23 -2.23
C PRO A 241 8.56 -18.59 -1.94
N ARG A 242 9.82 -18.76 -2.36
CA ARG A 242 10.57 -20.00 -2.17
C ARG A 242 11.08 -20.09 -0.75
N VAL A 243 10.77 -21.18 -0.05
CA VAL A 243 11.40 -21.44 1.25
C VAL A 243 12.94 -21.55 1.10
N PRO A 244 13.74 -20.72 1.81
CA PRO A 244 15.19 -20.79 1.74
C PRO A 244 15.75 -22.17 2.17
N GLN A 245 16.75 -22.66 1.45
CA GLN A 245 17.33 -24.00 1.62
C GLN A 245 18.68 -23.95 2.35
N ILE A 246 19.11 -25.07 2.96
CA ILE A 246 20.39 -25.15 3.71
C ILE A 246 21.58 -24.76 2.83
N GLY A 247 21.56 -25.16 1.56
CA GLY A 247 22.66 -24.98 0.63
C GLY A 247 22.71 -23.61 -0.04
N ASP A 248 21.85 -22.66 0.33
CA ASP A 248 21.95 -21.32 -0.22
C ASP A 248 23.20 -20.62 0.32
N VAL A 249 24.03 -20.13 -0.60
CA VAL A 249 25.24 -19.35 -0.29
C VAL A 249 25.04 -17.84 -0.50
N GLY A 250 23.87 -17.44 -1.00
CA GLY A 250 23.51 -16.06 -1.29
C GLY A 250 22.09 -15.95 -1.84
N LEU A 251 21.76 -14.77 -2.36
CA LEU A 251 20.51 -14.54 -3.09
C LEU A 251 20.52 -15.31 -4.41
N GLN A 252 19.35 -15.71 -4.87
CA GLN A 252 19.23 -16.44 -6.14
C GLN A 252 19.50 -15.54 -7.35
N GLN A 253 19.07 -14.28 -7.27
CA GLN A 253 19.41 -13.25 -8.24
C GLN A 253 19.56 -11.91 -7.53
N GLU A 254 20.78 -11.58 -7.14
CA GLU A 254 21.10 -10.29 -6.54
C GLU A 254 20.99 -9.15 -7.55
N VAL A 255 20.42 -8.03 -7.10
CA VAL A 255 20.23 -6.80 -7.90
C VAL A 255 20.96 -5.63 -7.28
N TYR A 256 20.90 -5.50 -5.96
CA TYR A 256 21.46 -4.35 -5.26
C TYR A 256 21.93 -4.73 -3.88
N ARG A 257 23.03 -4.14 -3.42
CA ARG A 257 23.60 -4.38 -2.10
C ARG A 257 24.02 -3.06 -1.45
N LYS A 258 23.80 -2.94 -0.14
CA LYS A 258 24.13 -1.74 0.64
C LYS A 258 24.63 -2.12 2.02
N LEU A 259 25.41 -1.22 2.62
CA LEU A 259 25.73 -1.28 4.04
C LEU A 259 24.46 -1.25 4.89
N VAL A 260 24.46 -2.06 5.95
CA VAL A 260 23.37 -2.10 6.90
C VAL A 260 23.45 -0.94 7.89
N ASP A 261 22.31 -0.29 8.15
CA ASP A 261 22.14 0.64 9.27
C ASP A 261 21.60 -0.12 10.47
N ILE A 262 22.40 -0.23 11.54
CA ILE A 262 22.02 -0.97 12.76
C ILE A 262 21.46 0.00 13.78
N ARG A 263 20.18 -0.17 14.13
CA ARG A 263 19.48 0.65 15.12
C ARG A 263 19.11 -0.16 16.35
N TYR A 264 19.00 0.54 17.46
CA TYR A 264 18.61 -0.01 18.75
C TYR A 264 17.35 0.72 19.22
N ASP A 265 16.38 -0.01 19.77
CA ASP A 265 15.28 0.62 20.50
C ASP A 265 15.66 0.85 21.99
N ALA A 266 14.75 1.47 22.73
CA ALA A 266 14.92 1.74 24.16
C ALA A 266 14.99 0.45 25.02
N GLU A 267 14.51 -0.67 24.49
CA GLU A 267 14.49 -1.99 25.14
C GLU A 267 15.74 -2.81 24.81
N GLY A 268 16.60 -2.31 23.91
CA GLY A 268 17.83 -2.96 23.48
C GLY A 268 17.65 -3.94 22.30
N ASN A 269 16.46 -4.02 21.70
CA ASN A 269 16.23 -4.82 20.49
C ASN A 269 16.97 -4.17 19.31
N ARG A 270 17.47 -5.02 18.41
CA ARG A 270 18.27 -4.60 17.25
C ARG A 270 17.44 -4.66 15.97
N PHE A 271 17.58 -3.63 15.16
CA PHE A 271 16.95 -3.51 13.85
C PHE A 271 18.02 -3.31 12.80
N PHE A 272 17.98 -4.14 11.76
CA PHE A 272 18.83 -4.01 10.59
C PHE A 272 18.03 -3.33 9.50
N GLN A 273 18.45 -2.12 9.12
CA GLN A 273 17.73 -1.29 8.17
C GLN A 273 18.55 -1.04 6.91
N ALA A 274 17.88 -1.04 5.76
CA ALA A 274 18.43 -0.51 4.53
C ALA A 274 17.32 0.16 3.70
N THR A 275 17.66 1.29 3.09
CA THR A 275 16.75 2.10 2.27
C THR A 275 17.14 2.03 0.80
N LEU A 276 16.21 1.58 -0.05
CA LEU A 276 16.30 1.72 -1.51
C LEU A 276 15.65 3.04 -1.95
N LYS A 277 16.48 3.92 -2.49
CA LYS A 277 16.09 5.29 -2.87
C LYS A 277 15.31 5.29 -4.18
N GLN A 278 14.73 6.44 -4.53
CA GLN A 278 13.93 6.62 -5.76
C GLN A 278 14.67 6.17 -7.02
N GLY A 279 15.95 6.53 -7.15
CA GLY A 279 16.82 6.17 -8.27
C GLY A 279 17.38 4.74 -8.26
N GLU A 280 17.17 3.97 -7.18
CA GLU A 280 17.80 2.66 -7.01
C GLU A 280 16.82 1.52 -7.34
N ALA A 281 17.37 0.45 -7.93
CA ALA A 281 16.66 -0.78 -8.29
C ALA A 281 15.35 -0.55 -9.07
N ILE A 282 15.30 0.49 -9.91
CA ILE A 282 14.11 0.80 -10.73
C ILE A 282 13.84 -0.32 -11.73
N GLY A 283 12.58 -0.72 -11.85
CA GLY A 283 12.14 -1.76 -12.79
C GLY A 283 12.31 -3.19 -12.29
N TYR A 284 12.97 -3.38 -11.13
CA TYR A 284 13.10 -4.69 -10.50
C TYR A 284 11.91 -4.99 -9.57
N ASN A 285 11.51 -6.26 -9.57
CA ASN A 285 10.45 -6.79 -8.70
C ASN A 285 11.09 -7.48 -7.49
N ILE A 286 11.50 -6.69 -6.50
CA ILE A 286 12.24 -7.19 -5.35
C ILE A 286 11.40 -8.23 -4.60
N ASN A 287 11.96 -9.42 -4.37
CA ASN A 287 11.26 -10.56 -3.77
C ASN A 287 12.13 -11.41 -2.84
N GLU A 288 13.40 -11.05 -2.66
CA GLU A 288 14.28 -11.64 -1.66
C GLU A 288 15.18 -10.56 -1.05
N VAL A 289 15.51 -10.77 0.22
CA VAL A 289 16.47 -9.96 0.98
C VAL A 289 17.39 -10.89 1.74
N GLY A 290 18.67 -10.56 1.79
CA GLY A 290 19.65 -11.29 2.59
C GLY A 290 20.57 -10.38 3.37
N LEU A 291 21.04 -10.88 4.52
CA LEU A 291 22.07 -10.26 5.33
C LEU A 291 23.38 -10.97 5.11
N PHE A 292 24.46 -10.21 4.99
CA PHE A 292 25.82 -10.72 4.81
C PHE A 292 26.76 -10.16 5.89
N ASP A 293 27.75 -10.93 6.28
CA ASP A 293 28.85 -10.44 7.12
C ASP A 293 29.89 -9.66 6.30
N GLU A 294 30.94 -9.17 6.97
CA GLU A 294 32.04 -8.42 6.34
C GLU A 294 32.85 -9.29 5.36
N ASP A 295 32.89 -10.60 5.57
CA ASP A 295 33.57 -11.57 4.72
C ASP A 295 32.71 -12.00 3.51
N GLY A 296 31.47 -11.51 3.42
CA GLY A 296 30.52 -11.81 2.35
C GLY A 296 29.77 -13.14 2.52
N ASN A 297 29.79 -13.76 3.70
CA ASN A 297 29.01 -14.96 3.99
C ASN A 297 27.56 -14.60 4.27
N LEU A 298 26.64 -15.45 3.80
CA LEU A 298 25.21 -15.32 4.05
C LEU A 298 24.91 -15.60 5.54
N LEU A 299 24.22 -14.66 6.19
CA LEU A 299 23.76 -14.75 7.58
C LEU A 299 22.25 -15.00 7.67
N PHE A 300 21.48 -14.41 6.76
CA PHE A 300 20.02 -14.51 6.74
C PHE A 300 19.52 -14.41 5.31
N LEU A 301 18.48 -15.18 4.97
CA LEU A 301 17.75 -15.05 3.71
C LEU A 301 16.25 -15.12 3.99
N LYS A 302 15.49 -14.19 3.43
CA LYS A 302 14.02 -14.23 3.40
C LYS A 302 13.52 -13.88 2.00
N THR A 303 12.61 -14.72 1.53
CA THR A 303 11.84 -14.48 0.30
C THR A 303 10.43 -14.00 0.66
N PHE A 304 9.83 -13.19 -0.20
CA PHE A 304 8.50 -12.61 -0.01
C PHE A 304 7.82 -12.31 -1.35
N PRO A 305 6.50 -12.01 -1.39
CA PRO A 305 5.81 -11.68 -2.64
C PRO A 305 6.44 -10.46 -3.32
N SER A 306 6.50 -10.48 -4.66
CA SER A 306 7.17 -9.43 -5.45
C SER A 306 6.70 -8.01 -5.14
N LYS A 307 7.66 -7.10 -4.95
CA LYS A 307 7.46 -5.67 -4.71
C LYS A 307 8.04 -4.87 -5.88
N ALA A 308 7.17 -4.38 -6.76
CA ALA A 308 7.57 -3.67 -7.98
C ALA A 308 8.12 -2.27 -7.67
N LYS A 309 9.40 -2.02 -7.94
CA LYS A 309 10.06 -0.74 -7.65
C LYS A 309 9.95 0.22 -8.84
N ASP A 310 9.44 1.42 -8.58
CA ASP A 310 9.36 2.53 -9.54
C ASP A 310 10.20 3.75 -9.08
N TYR A 311 10.43 4.71 -9.97
CA TYR A 311 11.24 5.91 -9.72
C TYR A 311 10.61 6.88 -8.70
N LEU A 312 9.31 6.74 -8.42
CA LEU A 312 8.61 7.58 -7.44
C LEU A 312 8.71 7.05 -6.00
N ILE A 313 9.13 5.80 -5.84
CA ILE A 313 8.98 5.06 -4.58
C ILE A 313 10.29 4.97 -3.83
N VAL A 314 10.23 5.09 -2.51
CA VAL A 314 11.32 4.74 -1.58
C VAL A 314 10.91 3.48 -0.82
N TYR A 315 11.82 2.51 -0.70
CA TYR A 315 11.60 1.34 0.15
C TYR A 315 12.52 1.39 1.36
N ASP A 316 11.96 1.15 2.54
CA ASP A 316 12.70 0.86 3.75
C ASP A 316 12.45 -0.60 4.13
N PHE A 317 13.52 -1.39 4.19
CA PHE A 317 13.48 -2.74 4.71
C PHE A 317 14.03 -2.72 6.13
N ILE A 318 13.23 -3.19 7.08
CA ILE A 318 13.57 -3.25 8.51
C ILE A 318 13.44 -4.70 8.96
N ILE A 319 14.57 -5.28 9.38
CA ILE A 319 14.64 -6.65 9.90
C ILE A 319 14.89 -6.55 11.40
N LYS A 320 13.91 -6.98 12.20
CA LYS A 320 14.05 -7.11 13.65
C LYS A 320 14.83 -8.39 13.97
N GLU A 321 15.87 -8.25 14.80
CA GLU A 321 16.61 -9.39 15.34
C GLU A 321 15.78 -10.06 16.44
N GLU A 322 15.31 -11.27 16.16
CA GLU A 322 14.58 -12.14 17.10
C GLU A 322 15.08 -13.58 16.95
N PHE A 323 15.27 -14.24 18.09
CA PHE A 323 15.67 -15.65 18.18
C PHE A 323 14.56 -16.44 18.87
N GLN A 324 14.47 -17.74 18.53
CA GLN A 324 13.53 -18.69 19.15
C GLN A 324 14.06 -19.22 20.48
#